data_AF-A0A2G6DNU3-F1
#
_entry.id   AF-A0A2G6DNU3-F1
#
_cell.length_a   1.000
_cell.length_b   1.000
_cell.length_c   1.000
_cell.angle_alpha   90.00
_cell.angle_beta   90.00
_cell.angle_gamma   90.00
#
_symmetry.space_group_name_H-M   'P 1'
#
loop_
_entity.id
_entity.type
_entity.pdbx_description
1 polymer ?
#
loop_
_entity_poly.entity_id
_entity_poly.type
_entity_poly.pdbx_seq_one_letter_code
_entity_poly.pdbx_strand_id
1 'polypeptide(L)'
;MIFWLIAILITLIIGLVAFYPFFHYKLKNKGIDRNELNKAFYLNRLQELNDDENQGLVENSHQIKTELQQALLQDIPEQEEIREHKKSFGKIWG
;
A
#
# COMPACT_ATOMS: atom_id res chain seq x y z
N MET A 1 -1.67 52.81 -7.94
CA MET A 1 -0.51 51.96 -8.29
C MET A 1 -0.28 50.85 -7.27
N ILE A 2 -0.15 51.16 -5.97
CA ILE A 2 0.05 50.15 -4.90
C ILE A 2 -1.08 49.12 -4.79
N PHE A 3 -2.34 49.54 -5.03
CA PHE A 3 -3.51 48.66 -5.01
C PHE A 3 -3.39 47.50 -6.01
N TRP A 4 -2.90 47.79 -7.23
CA TRP A 4 -2.69 46.76 -8.26
C TRP A 4 -1.57 45.79 -7.88
N LEU A 5 -0.49 46.29 -7.25
CA LEU A 5 0.58 45.45 -6.75
C LEU A 5 0.10 44.49 -5.65
N ILE A 6 -0.74 44.98 -4.73
CA ILE A 6 -1.32 44.17 -3.67
C ILE A 6 -2.31 43.14 -4.25
N ALA A 7 -3.13 43.53 -5.23
CA ALA A 7 -4.05 42.63 -5.90
C ALA A 7 -3.31 41.47 -6.60
N ILE A 8 -2.25 41.78 -7.35
CA ILE A 8 -1.41 40.77 -8.02
C ILE A 8 -0.74 39.84 -7.01
N LEU A 9 -0.21 40.38 -5.91
CA LEU A 9 0.43 39.59 -4.86
C LEU A 9 -0.55 38.60 -4.22
N ILE A 10 -1.76 39.04 -3.90
CA ILE A 10 -2.80 38.21 -3.30
C ILE A 10 -3.23 37.11 -4.29
N THR A 11 -3.44 37.44 -5.57
CA THR A 11 -3.79 36.45 -6.59
C THR A 11 -2.72 35.38 -6.75
N LEU A 12 -1.42 35.76 -6.71
CA LEU A 12 -0.31 34.82 -6.79
C LEU A 12 -0.32 33.84 -5.61
N ILE A 13 -0.53 34.35 -4.39
CA ILE A 13 -0.57 33.53 -3.17
C ILE A 13 -1.73 32.55 -3.21
N ILE A 14 -2.93 33.01 -3.60
CA ILE A 14 -4.13 32.16 -3.73
C ILE A 14 -3.90 31.08 -4.78
N GLY A 15 -3.30 31.44 -5.92
CA GLY A 15 -2.93 30.49 -6.97
C GLY A 15 -1.98 29.41 -6.45
N LEU A 16 -0.95 29.79 -5.69
CA LEU A 16 0.03 28.84 -5.13
C LEU A 16 -0.61 27.87 -4.13
N VAL A 17 -1.47 28.36 -3.24
CA VAL A 17 -2.19 27.55 -2.24
C VAL A 17 -3.20 26.61 -2.92
N ALA A 18 -3.92 27.09 -3.94
CA ALA A 18 -4.87 26.27 -4.69
C ALA A 18 -4.19 25.18 -5.53
N PHE A 19 -2.98 25.44 -6.02
CA PHE A 19 -2.20 24.48 -6.81
C PHE A 19 -1.31 23.56 -5.95
N TYR A 20 -1.07 23.91 -4.68
CA TYR A 20 -0.34 23.10 -3.71
C TYR A 20 -0.86 21.66 -3.56
N PRO A 21 -2.18 21.42 -3.37
CA PRO A 21 -2.70 20.06 -3.26
C PRO A 21 -2.44 19.25 -4.53
N PHE A 22 -2.42 19.88 -5.71
CA PHE A 22 -2.23 19.20 -6.99
C PHE A 22 -0.84 18.54 -7.10
N PHE A 23 0.20 19.18 -6.56
CA PHE A 23 1.54 18.60 -6.51
C PHE A 23 1.75 17.61 -5.35
N HIS A 24 0.88 17.64 -4.33
CA HIS A 24 0.97 16.75 -3.16
C HIS A 24 0.20 15.43 -3.34
N TYR A 25 -0.50 15.24 -4.46
CA TYR A 25 -0.91 13.90 -4.90
C TYR A 25 0.29 13.13 -5.44
N LYS A 26 1.33 12.95 -4.62
CA LYS A 26 2.18 11.78 -4.78
C LYS A 26 1.24 10.60 -4.68
N LEU A 27 1.15 9.86 -5.80
CA LEU A 27 0.44 8.61 -5.94
C LEU A 27 0.73 7.75 -4.72
N LYS A 28 -0.14 7.89 -3.73
CA LYS A 28 -0.24 6.99 -2.62
C LYS A 28 -0.95 5.79 -3.24
N ASN A 29 -0.25 5.08 -4.12
CA ASN A 29 -0.38 3.65 -4.29
C ASN A 29 0.02 3.01 -2.93
N LYS A 30 -0.65 3.42 -1.84
CA LYS A 30 -0.87 2.55 -0.71
C LYS A 30 -1.88 1.52 -1.19
N GLY A 31 -1.41 0.59 -2.02
CA GLY A 31 -1.46 -0.76 -1.50
C GLY A 31 -0.71 -0.65 -0.18
N ILE A 32 -1.44 -0.41 0.92
CA ILE A 32 -0.94 -0.64 2.28
C ILE A 32 -0.10 -1.88 2.15
N ASP A 33 1.19 -1.84 2.47
CA ASP A 33 2.17 -2.89 2.20
C ASP A 33 1.61 -4.26 2.63
N ARG A 34 0.82 -4.88 1.74
CA ARG A 34 -0.02 -6.04 2.07
C ARG A 34 0.92 -7.19 2.32
N ASN A 35 2.06 -7.19 1.63
CA ASN A 35 3.15 -8.10 1.87
C ASN A 35 3.74 -7.94 3.27
N GLU A 36 4.01 -6.72 3.74
CA GLU A 36 4.50 -6.50 5.12
C GLU A 36 3.46 -6.90 6.17
N LEU A 37 2.20 -6.51 5.98
CA LEU A 37 1.10 -6.87 6.89
C LEU A 37 0.86 -8.38 6.94
N ASN A 38 0.86 -9.06 5.79
CA ASN A 38 0.66 -10.51 5.70
C ASN A 38 1.84 -11.27 6.31
N LYS A 39 3.07 -10.77 6.17
CA LYS A 39 4.25 -11.31 6.87
C LYS A 39 4.14 -11.17 8.38
N ALA A 40 3.70 -10.02 8.87
CA ALA A 40 3.53 -9.80 10.30
C ALA A 40 2.47 -10.75 10.90
N PHE A 41 1.37 -10.99 10.17
CA PHE A 41 0.35 -11.94 10.59
C PHE A 41 0.85 -13.40 10.66
N TYR A 42 1.64 -13.83 9.67
CA TYR A 42 2.26 -15.16 9.67
C TYR A 42 3.16 -15.38 10.88
N LEU A 43 4.05 -14.42 11.17
CA LEU A 43 4.98 -14.52 12.29
C LEU A 43 4.24 -14.56 13.63
N ASN A 44 3.20 -13.75 13.79
CA ASN A 44 2.36 -13.77 14.99
C ASN A 44 1.70 -15.14 15.20
N ARG A 45 1.11 -15.71 14.14
CA ARG A 45 0.42 -17.01 14.25
C ARG A 45 1.38 -18.18 14.47
N LEU A 46 2.59 -18.11 13.89
CA LEU A 46 3.64 -19.11 14.13
C LEU A 46 4.11 -19.09 15.59
N GLN A 47 4.19 -17.90 16.19
CA GLN A 47 4.53 -17.75 17.61
C GLN A 47 3.45 -18.35 18.50
N GLU A 48 2.18 -18.04 18.25
CA GLU A 48 1.05 -18.63 18.97
C GLU A 48 1.06 -20.17 18.89
N LEU A 49 1.30 -20.73 17.69
CA LEU A 49 1.38 -22.19 17.51
C LEU A 49 2.56 -22.83 18.25
N ASN A 50 3.69 -22.14 18.35
CA ASN A 50 4.85 -22.64 19.10
C ASN A 50 4.55 -22.61 20.61
N ASP A 51 3.91 -21.56 21.09
CA ASP A 51 3.49 -21.47 22.49
C ASP A 51 2.43 -22.54 22.83
N ASP A 52 1.50 -22.84 21.92
CA ASP A 52 0.49 -23.89 22.07
C ASP A 52 1.10 -25.31 21.98
N GLU A 53 2.11 -25.51 21.11
CA GLU A 53 2.88 -26.76 20.98
C GLU A 53 3.70 -27.04 22.25
N ASN A 54 4.37 -26.03 22.80
CA ASN A 54 5.12 -26.15 24.06
C ASN A 54 4.21 -26.43 25.28
N GLN A 55 2.96 -25.99 25.23
CA GLN A 55 1.94 -26.30 26.24
C GLN A 55 1.29 -27.67 26.04
N GLY A 56 1.65 -28.41 24.99
CA GLY A 56 1.09 -29.72 24.66
C GLY A 56 -0.37 -29.67 24.21
N LEU A 57 -0.87 -28.48 23.82
CA LEU A 57 -2.25 -28.26 23.40
C LEU A 57 -2.49 -28.65 21.93
N VAL A 58 -1.42 -28.75 21.13
CA VAL A 58 -1.47 -28.98 19.68
C VAL A 58 -0.51 -30.11 19.30
N GLU A 59 -1.05 -31.27 18.93
CA GLU A 59 -0.26 -32.43 18.48
C GLU A 59 0.18 -32.35 17.00
N ASN A 60 -0.49 -31.51 16.18
CA ASN A 60 -0.30 -31.45 14.72
C ASN A 60 0.17 -30.06 14.24
N SER A 61 1.14 -29.46 14.93
CA SER A 61 1.68 -28.13 14.60
C SER A 61 2.16 -28.03 13.15
N HIS A 62 2.69 -29.12 12.61
CA HIS A 62 3.21 -29.21 11.24
C HIS A 62 2.10 -29.10 10.17
N GLN A 63 0.95 -29.74 10.40
CA GLN A 63 -0.19 -29.66 9.48
C GLN A 63 -0.79 -28.25 9.47
N ILE A 64 -0.93 -27.63 10.63
CA ILE A 64 -1.47 -26.26 10.76
C ILE A 64 -0.52 -25.24 10.12
N LYS A 65 0.80 -25.40 10.28
CA LYS A 65 1.80 -24.57 9.58
C LYS A 65 1.65 -24.68 8.06
N THR A 66 1.36 -25.88 7.54
CA THR A 66 1.17 -26.12 6.11
C THR A 66 -0.10 -25.45 5.58
N GLU A 67 -1.22 -25.55 6.31
CA GLU A 67 -2.48 -24.89 5.97
C GLU A 67 -2.36 -23.37 6.01
N LEU A 68 -1.63 -22.82 6.99
CA LEU A 68 -1.34 -21.39 7.09
C LEU A 68 -0.53 -20.89 5.88
N GLN A 69 0.51 -21.63 5.48
CA GLN A 69 1.31 -21.32 4.30
C GLN A 69 0.47 -21.35 3.02
N GLN A 70 -0.42 -22.34 2.89
CA GLN A 70 -1.30 -22.46 1.73
C GLN A 70 -2.33 -21.34 1.65
N ALA A 71 -2.92 -20.92 2.78
CA ALA A 71 -3.81 -19.77 2.83
C ALA A 71 -3.11 -18.46 2.46
N LEU A 72 -1.87 -18.25 2.92
CA LEU A 72 -1.03 -17.10 2.56
C LEU A 72 -0.68 -17.08 1.07
N LEU A 73 -0.39 -18.23 0.47
CA LEU A 73 -0.11 -18.36 -0.97
C LEU A 73 -1.35 -18.06 -1.82
N GLN A 74 -2.54 -18.46 -1.36
CA GLN A 74 -3.81 -18.21 -2.05
C GLN A 74 -4.28 -16.76 -1.95
N ASP A 75 -3.82 -16.01 -0.95
CA ASP A 75 -4.16 -14.60 -0.73
C ASP A 75 -3.22 -13.63 -1.51
N ILE A 76 -2.28 -14.17 -2.30
CA ILE A 76 -1.48 -13.38 -3.26
C ILE A 76 -2.31 -13.22 -4.54
N PRO A 77 -2.77 -12.01 -4.89
CA PRO A 77 -3.52 -11.82 -6.13
C PRO A 77 -2.63 -12.12 -7.34
N GLU A 78 -3.06 -13.03 -8.22
CA GLU A 78 -2.37 -13.44 -9.46
C GLU A 78 -2.22 -12.31 -10.51
N GLN A 79 -2.53 -11.05 -10.16
CA GLN A 79 -2.82 -9.96 -11.10
C GLN A 79 -2.00 -8.68 -10.87
N GLU A 80 -0.78 -8.80 -10.34
CA GLU A 80 0.16 -7.66 -10.32
C GLU A 80 1.09 -7.60 -11.56
N GLU A 81 1.22 -8.66 -12.37
CA GLU A 81 2.12 -8.62 -13.54
C GLU A 81 1.60 -7.82 -14.75
N ILE A 82 0.30 -7.49 -14.83
CA ILE A 82 -0.27 -6.89 -16.05
C ILE A 82 -0.29 -5.34 -15.99
N ARG A 83 -0.06 -4.71 -14.83
CA ARG A 83 -0.30 -3.26 -14.66
C ARG A 83 0.92 -2.35 -14.84
N GLU A 84 2.14 -2.88 -14.83
CA GLU A 84 3.36 -2.09 -15.03
C GLU A 84 3.70 -1.88 -16.52
N HIS A 85 3.34 -2.83 -17.40
CA HIS A 85 3.72 -2.79 -18.82
C HIS A 85 2.76 -1.99 -19.74
N LYS A 86 1.74 -1.31 -19.17
CA LYS A 86 0.75 -0.52 -19.92
C LYS A 86 0.66 0.95 -19.45
N LYS A 87 1.75 1.51 -18.92
CA LYS A 87 1.86 2.96 -18.62
C LYS A 87 2.89 3.70 -19.49
N SER A 88 3.39 3.06 -20.54
CA SER A 88 4.07 3.73 -21.65
C SER A 88 3.23 3.50 -22.92
N PHE A 89 3.15 4.48 -23.82
CA PHE A 89 2.35 4.52 -25.06
C PHE A 89 0.90 5.03 -24.97
N GLY A 90 0.63 5.94 -24.03
CA GLY A 90 -0.52 6.86 -24.08
C GLY A 90 -0.11 8.33 -24.23
N LYS A 91 1.06 8.61 -24.84
CA LYS A 91 1.23 9.87 -25.56
C LYS A 91 0.32 9.81 -26.79
N ILE A 92 -0.12 10.99 -27.23
CA ILE A 92 -0.81 11.33 -28.49
C ILE A 92 -2.34 11.09 -28.53
N TRP A 93 -3.07 12.21 -28.70
CA TRP A 93 -4.46 12.41 -29.15
C TRP A 93 -5.55 12.60 -28.08
N GLY A 94 -6.11 13.82 -28.07
CA GLY A 94 -7.30 14.25 -27.33
C GLY A 94 -7.22 15.71 -26.94
#